data_AF-A0A163AJN2-F1
#
_entry.id   AF-A0A163AJN2-F1
#
_cell.length_a   1.000
_cell.length_b   1.000
_cell.length_c   1.000
_cell.angle_alpha   90.00
_cell.angle_beta   90.00
_cell.angle_gamma   90.00
#
_symmetry.space_group_name_H-M   'P 1'
#
loop_
_entity.id
_entity.type
_entity.pdbx_description
1 polymer ?
#
loop_
_entity_poly.entity_id
_entity_poly.type
_entity_poly.pdbx_seq_one_letter_code
_entity_poly.pdbx_strand_id
1 'polypeptide(L)'
;MRRVINGLSYVFFILWAIIVGTAKVVGHLFRVNRPYAHPMIVEVPLRCRTDLEVTLFASSITITPGTLVTAIAAGTATTPPVLFVHALFEDSEDAALEGLYDMESRLLTMTRGRAPQSPPSGVAEVEANWIDPGSAGERGRP
;
A
#
# COMPACT_ATOMS: atom_id res chain seq x y z
N MET A 1 -12.14 -21.47 10.63
CA MET A 1 -13.31 -20.75 10.07
C MET A 1 -13.06 -19.24 9.89
N ARG A 2 -12.59 -18.50 10.90
CA ARG A 2 -12.33 -17.03 10.79
C ARG A 2 -11.39 -16.62 9.65
N ARG A 3 -10.33 -17.40 9.35
CA ARG A 3 -9.42 -17.13 8.21
C ARG A 3 -10.11 -17.23 6.84
N VAL A 4 -11.00 -18.20 6.66
CA VAL A 4 -11.77 -18.36 5.41
C VAL A 4 -12.73 -17.19 5.23
N ILE A 5 -13.38 -16.75 6.30
CA ILE A 5 -14.26 -15.57 6.30
C ILE A 5 -13.47 -14.30 5.95
N ASN A 6 -12.30 -14.10 6.55
CA ASN A 6 -11.44 -12.95 6.25
C ASN A 6 -10.95 -12.96 4.80
N GLY A 7 -10.58 -14.13 4.27
CA GLY A 7 -10.18 -14.26 2.87
C GLY A 7 -11.31 -13.99 1.89
N LEU A 8 -12.50 -14.52 2.16
CA LEU A 8 -13.68 -14.25 1.34
C LEU A 8 -14.03 -12.75 1.37
N SER A 9 -13.98 -12.12 2.56
CA SER A 9 -14.17 -10.67 2.72
C SER A 9 -13.14 -9.86 1.91
N TYR A 10 -11.87 -10.26 1.91
CA TYR A 10 -10.84 -9.60 1.12
C TYR A 10 -11.07 -9.74 -0.39
N VAL A 11 -11.44 -10.93 -0.86
CA VAL A 11 -11.76 -11.16 -2.28
C VAL A 11 -12.95 -10.29 -2.71
N PHE A 12 -14.03 -10.25 -1.93
CA PHE A 12 -15.16 -9.35 -2.21
C PHE A 12 -14.76 -7.89 -2.23
N PHE A 13 -13.89 -7.46 -1.31
CA PHE A 13 -13.34 -6.11 -1.31
C PHE A 13 -12.55 -5.80 -2.59
N ILE A 14 -11.67 -6.69 -3.05
CA ILE A 14 -10.91 -6.50 -4.29
C ILE A 14 -11.84 -6.45 -5.50
N LEU A 15 -12.83 -7.34 -5.59
CA LEU A 15 -13.83 -7.31 -6.67
C LEU A 15 -14.58 -5.97 -6.70
N TRP A 16 -14.96 -5.47 -5.53
CA TRP A 16 -15.59 -4.15 -5.40
C TRP A 16 -14.64 -3.02 -5.82
N ALA A 17 -13.38 -3.04 -5.36
CA ALA A 17 -12.37 -2.06 -5.71
C ALA A 17 -12.11 -2.00 -7.22
N ILE A 18 -12.10 -3.16 -7.90
CA ILE A 18 -12.02 -3.24 -9.36
C ILE A 18 -13.20 -2.54 -10.01
N ILE A 19 -14.43 -2.87 -9.62
CA ILE A 19 -15.64 -2.29 -10.21
C ILE A 19 -15.66 -0.77 -10.02
N VAL A 20 -15.40 -0.29 -8.80
CA VAL A 20 -15.37 1.15 -8.49
C VAL A 20 -14.24 1.86 -9.22
N GLY A 21 -13.03 1.28 -9.23
CA GLY A 21 -11.88 1.82 -9.95
C GLY A 21 -12.16 1.94 -11.45
N THR A 22 -12.71 0.91 -12.08
CA THR A 22 -13.10 0.94 -13.49
C THR A 22 -14.17 2.01 -13.74
N ALA A 23 -15.18 2.13 -12.87
CA ALA A 23 -16.20 3.17 -12.99
C ALA A 23 -15.61 4.58 -12.87
N LYS A 24 -14.64 4.79 -11.97
CA LYS A 24 -13.88 6.06 -11.87
C LYS A 24 -13.15 6.36 -13.19
N VAL A 25 -12.37 5.41 -13.71
CA VAL A 25 -11.66 5.55 -14.99
C VAL A 25 -12.62 5.94 -16.11
N VAL A 26 -13.73 5.21 -16.26
CA VAL A 26 -14.74 5.47 -17.30
C VAL A 26 -15.38 6.85 -17.11
N GLY A 27 -15.71 7.24 -15.88
CA GLY A 27 -16.27 8.56 -15.58
C GLY A 27 -15.32 9.71 -15.94
N HIS A 28 -14.01 9.52 -15.78
CA HIS A 28 -13.00 10.51 -16.17
C HIS A 28 -12.89 10.67 -17.69
N LEU A 29 -13.16 9.63 -18.49
CA LEU A 29 -13.19 9.76 -19.96
C LEU A 29 -14.27 10.73 -20.46
N PHE A 30 -15.39 10.85 -19.74
CA PHE A 30 -16.47 11.77 -20.13
C PHE A 30 -16.21 13.24 -19.74
N ARG A 31 -15.17 13.52 -18.93
CA ARG A 31 -14.84 14.87 -18.47
C ARG A 31 -13.84 15.56 -19.41
N VAL A 32 -14.31 15.95 -20.60
CA VAL A 32 -13.48 16.59 -21.65
C VAL A 32 -12.84 17.93 -21.23
N ASN A 33 -13.43 18.65 -20.26
CA ASN A 33 -12.98 19.99 -19.85
C ASN A 33 -12.26 20.04 -18.48
N ARG A 34 -11.82 18.90 -17.93
CA ARG A 34 -11.08 18.83 -16.65
C ARG A 34 -9.78 18.04 -16.86
N PRO A 35 -8.73 18.27 -16.06
CA PRO A 35 -7.55 17.41 -16.08
C PRO A 35 -7.99 15.96 -15.84
N TYR A 36 -7.51 15.06 -16.71
CA TYR A 36 -7.91 13.65 -16.73
C TYR A 36 -7.54 12.94 -15.41
N ALA A 37 -6.39 13.29 -14.83
CA ALA A 37 -5.82 12.66 -13.64
C ALA A 37 -4.87 13.60 -12.91
N HIS A 38 -4.58 13.28 -11.65
CA HIS A 38 -3.53 13.89 -10.83
C HIS A 38 -2.52 12.81 -10.42
N PRO A 39 -1.66 12.37 -11.35
CA PRO A 39 -0.73 11.29 -11.08
C PRO A 39 0.30 11.67 -10.01
N MET A 40 0.56 10.75 -9.09
CA MET A 40 1.63 10.86 -8.09
C MET A 40 2.31 9.50 -7.89
N ILE A 41 3.53 9.51 -7.36
CA ILE A 41 4.21 8.31 -6.87
C ILE A 41 4.33 8.48 -5.36
N VAL A 42 3.82 7.51 -4.61
CA VAL A 42 3.88 7.48 -3.15
C VAL A 42 4.76 6.33 -2.68
N GLU A 43 5.51 6.57 -1.61
CA GLU A 43 6.33 5.56 -0.96
C GLU A 43 5.54 4.86 0.14
N VAL A 44 5.50 3.54 0.10
CA VAL A 44 4.70 2.72 1.02
C VAL A 44 5.60 1.75 1.78
N PRO A 45 6.14 2.16 2.93
CA PRO A 45 6.78 1.24 3.87
C PRO A 45 5.83 0.12 4.30
N LEU A 46 6.22 -1.13 4.04
CA LEU A 46 5.35 -2.28 4.25
C LEU A 46 5.42 -2.82 5.69
N ARG A 47 4.27 -3.28 6.18
CA ARG A 47 4.12 -4.12 7.38
C ARG A 47 4.09 -5.62 7.05
N CYS A 48 4.16 -5.94 5.76
CA CYS A 48 4.37 -7.29 5.22
C CYS A 48 5.71 -7.87 5.70
N ARG A 49 5.73 -9.17 6.03
CA ARG A 49 6.91 -9.86 6.58
C ARG A 49 7.38 -11.04 5.75
N THR A 50 6.57 -11.45 4.78
CA THR A 50 6.85 -12.61 3.91
C THR A 50 6.74 -12.20 2.46
N ASP A 51 7.54 -12.81 1.59
CA ASP A 51 7.52 -12.54 0.14
C ASP A 51 6.15 -12.77 -0.48
N LEU A 52 5.40 -13.75 0.05
CA LEU A 52 4.02 -14.01 -0.35
C LEU A 52 3.10 -12.83 -0.03
N GLU A 53 3.20 -12.25 1.17
CA GLU A 53 2.39 -11.07 1.53
C GLU A 53 2.72 -9.87 0.66
N VAL A 54 4.01 -9.61 0.43
CA VAL A 54 4.48 -8.51 -0.43
C VAL A 54 3.96 -8.70 -1.86
N THR A 55 4.08 -9.91 -2.41
CA THR A 55 3.65 -10.24 -3.77
C THR A 55 2.14 -10.14 -3.92
N LEU A 56 1.36 -10.67 -2.96
CA LEU A 56 -0.10 -10.58 -2.98
C LEU A 56 -0.55 -9.12 -2.88
N PHE A 57 0.11 -8.31 -2.06
CA PHE A 57 -0.22 -6.90 -1.93
C PHE A 57 0.10 -6.13 -3.21
N ALA A 58 1.31 -6.29 -3.76
CA ALA A 58 1.71 -5.66 -5.02
C ALA A 58 0.80 -6.05 -6.19
N SER A 59 0.40 -7.33 -6.26
CA SER A 59 -0.54 -7.82 -7.27
C SER A 59 -1.93 -7.21 -7.09
N SER A 60 -2.41 -7.08 -5.86
CA SER A 60 -3.73 -6.50 -5.56
C SER A 60 -3.78 -5.01 -5.91
N ILE A 61 -2.71 -4.26 -5.64
CA ILE A 61 -2.56 -2.85 -6.07
C ILE A 61 -2.64 -2.77 -7.60
N THR A 62 -1.87 -3.61 -8.30
CA THR A 62 -1.79 -3.57 -9.76
C THR A 62 -3.09 -3.97 -10.45
N ILE A 63 -3.88 -4.87 -9.84
CA ILE A 63 -5.21 -5.26 -10.32
C ILE A 63 -6.24 -4.14 -10.10
N THR A 64 -6.03 -3.27 -9.12
CA THR A 64 -6.95 -2.17 -8.81
C THR A 64 -6.80 -1.04 -9.83
N PRO A 65 -7.83 -0.70 -10.62
CA PRO A 65 -7.71 0.33 -11.64
C PRO A 65 -7.40 1.69 -11.02
N GLY A 66 -6.40 2.38 -11.57
CA GLY A 66 -5.94 3.68 -11.07
C GLY A 66 -4.71 3.62 -10.17
N THR A 67 -4.16 2.43 -9.90
CA THR A 67 -2.89 2.24 -9.18
C THR A 67 -1.95 1.27 -9.90
N LEU A 68 -0.64 1.43 -9.70
CA LEU A 68 0.40 0.57 -10.25
C LEU A 68 1.61 0.53 -9.30
N VAL A 69 2.18 -0.65 -9.05
CA VAL A 69 3.49 -0.74 -8.39
C VAL A 69 4.59 -0.48 -9.42
N THR A 70 5.38 0.58 -9.21
CA THR A 70 6.46 0.98 -10.14
C THR A 70 7.82 0.42 -9.77
N ALA A 71 8.09 0.30 -8.47
CA ALA A 71 9.33 -0.25 -7.94
C ALA A 71 9.13 -0.88 -6.56
N ILE A 72 10.07 -1.76 -6.19
CA ILE A 72 10.13 -2.40 -4.89
C ILE A 72 11.56 -2.22 -4.37
N ALA A 73 11.71 -1.54 -3.24
CA ALA A 73 12.95 -1.57 -2.48
C ALA A 73 12.86 -2.73 -1.47
N ALA A 74 13.81 -3.67 -1.57
CA ALA A 74 13.90 -4.78 -0.63
C ALA A 74 14.20 -4.26 0.79
N GLY A 75 13.60 -4.85 1.82
CA GLY A 75 13.91 -4.49 3.20
C GLY A 75 15.30 -4.97 3.62
N THR A 76 15.80 -4.42 4.72
CA THR A 76 17.05 -4.83 5.40
C THR A 76 16.74 -5.41 6.78
N ALA A 77 17.77 -5.72 7.58
CA ALA A 77 17.58 -6.10 8.97
C ALA A 77 16.96 -4.99 9.84
N THR A 78 17.11 -3.73 9.43
CA THR A 78 16.68 -2.55 10.20
C THR A 78 15.55 -1.78 9.53
N THR A 79 15.30 -1.99 8.23
CA THR A 79 14.30 -1.25 7.45
C THR A 79 13.29 -2.18 6.78
N PRO A 80 11.99 -1.90 6.83
CA PRO A 80 11.00 -2.69 6.08
C PRO A 80 11.18 -2.53 4.56
N PRO A 81 10.69 -3.49 3.76
CA PRO A 81 10.57 -3.29 2.31
C PRO A 81 9.61 -2.13 2.01
N VAL A 82 9.86 -1.41 0.91
CA VAL A 82 9.08 -0.24 0.49
C VAL A 82 8.55 -0.48 -0.93
N LEU A 83 7.25 -0.22 -1.16
CA LEU A 83 6.69 -0.15 -2.51
C LEU A 83 6.59 1.29 -2.96
N PHE A 84 6.97 1.54 -4.21
CA PHE A 84 6.67 2.78 -4.89
C PHE A 84 5.41 2.57 -5.71
N VAL A 85 4.35 3.28 -5.37
CA VAL A 85 3.03 3.11 -5.98
C VAL A 85 2.67 4.36 -6.75
N HIS A 86 2.42 4.19 -8.04
CA HIS A 86 1.83 5.22 -8.87
C HIS A 86 0.30 5.22 -8.67
N ALA A 87 -0.26 6.35 -8.26
CA ALA A 87 -1.69 6.56 -8.08
C ALA A 87 -2.18 7.66 -9.03
N LEU A 88 -3.30 7.41 -9.73
CA LEU A 88 -3.75 8.24 -10.85
C LEU A 88 -4.88 9.22 -10.47
N PHE A 89 -5.75 8.83 -9.53
CA PHE A 89 -7.00 9.54 -9.25
C PHE A 89 -7.19 9.93 -7.78
N GLU A 90 -6.10 9.96 -6.99
CA GLU A 90 -6.15 10.35 -5.59
C GLU A 90 -5.97 11.87 -5.43
N ASP A 91 -6.66 12.44 -4.43
CA ASP A 91 -6.68 13.89 -4.21
C ASP A 91 -5.42 14.40 -3.48
N SER A 92 -4.75 13.51 -2.71
CA SER A 92 -3.52 13.81 -1.97
C SER A 92 -2.71 12.54 -1.72
N GLU A 93 -1.43 12.72 -1.35
CA GLU A 93 -0.55 11.64 -0.91
C GLU A 93 -1.13 10.91 0.32
N ASP A 94 -1.66 11.65 1.30
CA ASP A 94 -2.26 11.06 2.50
C ASP A 94 -3.46 10.16 2.17
N ALA A 95 -4.33 10.59 1.22
CA ALA A 95 -5.48 9.80 0.79
C ALA A 95 -5.04 8.50 0.09
N ALA A 96 -4.01 8.58 -0.75
CA ALA A 96 -3.42 7.41 -1.40
C ALA A 96 -2.84 6.43 -0.35
N LEU A 97 -2.06 6.94 0.61
CA LEU A 97 -1.47 6.14 1.68
C LEU A 97 -2.55 5.49 2.57
N GLU A 98 -3.59 6.22 2.94
CA GLU A 98 -4.70 5.69 3.75
C GLU A 98 -5.36 4.49 3.05
N GLY A 99 -5.69 4.63 1.77
CA GLY A 99 -6.29 3.55 0.98
C GLY A 99 -5.37 2.33 0.84
N LEU A 100 -4.08 2.55 0.62
CA LEU A 100 -3.08 1.49 0.51
C LEU A 100 -2.89 0.76 1.85
N TYR A 101 -2.86 1.48 2.97
CA TYR A 101 -2.74 0.89 4.30
C TYR A 101 -4.01 0.19 4.80
N ASP A 102 -5.21 0.62 4.38
CA ASP A 102 -6.45 -0.15 4.59
C ASP A 102 -6.39 -1.47 3.83
N MET A 103 -6.02 -1.42 2.54
CA MET A 103 -5.87 -2.61 1.71
C MET A 103 -4.84 -3.59 2.29
N GLU A 104 -3.67 -3.10 2.72
CA GLU A 104 -2.65 -3.89 3.39
C GLU A 104 -3.19 -4.53 4.68
N SER A 105 -3.93 -3.76 5.49
CA SER A 105 -4.50 -4.25 6.75
C SER A 105 -5.51 -5.39 6.52
N ARG A 106 -6.33 -5.30 5.47
CA ARG A 106 -7.26 -6.36 5.08
C ARG A 106 -6.52 -7.59 4.57
N LEU A 107 -5.49 -7.41 3.74
CA LEU A 107 -4.64 -8.50 3.26
C LEU A 107 -3.95 -9.25 4.41
N LEU A 108 -3.36 -8.52 5.35
CA LEU A 108 -2.72 -9.11 6.52
C LEU A 108 -3.75 -9.79 7.45
N THR A 109 -4.97 -9.26 7.53
CA THR A 109 -6.07 -9.91 8.25
C THR A 109 -6.49 -11.23 7.59
N MET A 110 -6.41 -11.32 6.26
CA MET A 110 -6.61 -12.57 5.53
C MET A 110 -5.47 -13.56 5.77
N THR A 111 -4.21 -13.15 5.58
CA THR A 111 -3.05 -14.06 5.63
C THR A 111 -2.72 -14.50 7.07
N ARG A 112 -2.76 -13.57 8.02
CA ARG A 112 -2.38 -13.81 9.43
C ARG A 112 -3.58 -14.11 10.33
N GLY A 113 -4.79 -13.74 9.91
CA GLY A 113 -6.01 -13.84 10.72
C GLY A 113 -6.24 -12.65 11.67
N ARG A 114 -5.40 -11.61 11.60
CA ARG A 114 -5.49 -10.38 12.42
C ARG A 114 -4.90 -9.18 11.69
N ALA A 115 -5.37 -7.99 12.02
CA ALA A 115 -4.81 -6.75 11.53
C ALA A 115 -3.37 -6.54 12.05
N PRO A 116 -2.52 -5.80 11.31
CA PRO A 116 -1.23 -5.36 11.79
C PRO A 116 -1.39 -4.56 13.10
N GLN A 117 -0.53 -4.83 14.08
CA GLN A 117 -0.54 -4.15 15.39
C GLN A 117 0.40 -2.93 15.43
N SER A 118 1.38 -2.91 14.53
CA SER A 118 2.31 -1.79 14.40
C SER A 118 1.70 -0.74 13.47
N PRO A 119 1.75 0.56 13.85
CA PRO A 119 1.45 1.62 12.91
C PRO A 119 2.42 1.54 11.73
N PRO A 120 2.05 2.04 10.54
CA PRO A 120 3.00 2.21 9.45
C PRO A 120 4.20 3.03 9.93
N SER A 121 5.41 2.59 9.60
CA SER A 121 6.61 3.42 9.78
C SER A 121 6.51 4.64 8.86
N GLY A 122 6.82 5.82 9.36
CA GLY A 122 6.78 7.03 8.52
C GLY A 122 7.80 6.95 7.39
N VAL A 123 7.46 7.49 6.21
CA VAL A 123 8.39 7.54 5.06
C VAL A 123 9.72 8.20 5.48
N ALA A 124 9.64 9.34 6.17
CA ALA A 124 10.83 10.04 6.70
C ALA A 124 11.66 9.21 7.70
N GLU A 125 11.03 8.36 8.50
CA GLU A 125 11.72 7.46 9.43
C GLU A 125 12.49 6.37 8.67
N VAL A 126 11.86 5.83 7.63
CA VAL A 126 12.45 4.82 6.75
C VAL A 126 13.59 5.42 5.93
N GLU A 127 13.39 6.59 5.31
CA GLU A 127 14.43 7.33 4.57
C GLU A 127 15.63 7.67 5.46
N ALA A 128 15.40 8.15 6.68
CA ALA A 128 16.48 8.44 7.62
C ALA A 128 17.33 7.19 7.92
N ASN A 129 16.68 6.03 8.05
CA ASN A 129 17.35 4.76 8.30
C ASN A 129 18.07 4.18 7.06
N TRP A 130 17.64 4.55 5.85
CA TRP A 130 18.36 4.21 4.60
C TRP A 130 19.64 5.02 4.45
N ILE A 131 19.60 6.31 4.82
CA ILE A 131 20.74 7.22 4.69
C ILE A 131 21.78 6.95 5.78
N ASP A 132 21.33 6.75 7.02
CA ASP A 132 22.21 6.43 8.17
C ASP A 132 21.66 5.26 9.00
N PRO A 133 21.96 4.01 8.60
CA PRO A 133 21.49 2.81 9.28
C PRO A 133 22.04 2.62 10.70
N GLY A 134 23.00 3.46 11.15
CA GLY A 134 23.53 3.46 12.52
C GLY A 134 22.76 4.37 13.48
N SER A 135 22.10 5.42 12.99
CA SER A 135 21.50 6.48 13.80
C SER A 135 20.32 6.05 14.69
N ALA A 136 19.61 4.98 14.33
CA ALA A 136 18.47 4.48 15.12
C ALA A 136 18.91 3.78 16.43
N GLY A 137 20.14 3.26 16.49
CA GLY A 137 20.68 2.53 17.64
C GLY A 137 21.22 3.42 18.77
N GLU A 138 21.50 4.69 18.50
CA GLU A 138 22.12 5.61 19.48
C GLU A 138 21.11 6.47 20.25
N ARG A 139 19.89 6.66 19.75
CA ARG A 139 18.84 7.44 20.44
C ARG A 139 18.14 6.72 21.59
N GLY A 140 18.50 5.47 21.86
CA GLY A 140 17.84 4.61 22.85
C GLY A 140 18.73 4.14 24.01
N ARG A 141 19.94 4.70 24.20
CA ARG A 141 20.80 4.35 25.35
C ARG A 141 20.65 5.43 26.44
N PRO A 142 20.22 5.08 27.66
CA PRO A 142 20.08 6.02 28.77
C PRO A 142 21.43 6.60 29.21
#